data_AF-A0A7V9PK66-F1
#
_entry.id   AF-A0A7V9PK66-F1
#
_cell.length_a   1.000
_cell.length_b   1.000
_cell.length_c   1.000
_cell.angle_alpha   90.00
_cell.angle_beta   90.00
_cell.angle_gamma   90.00
#
_symmetry.space_group_name_H-M   'P 1'
#
loop_
_entity.id
_entity.type
_entity.pdbx_description
1 polymer ?
#
loop_
_entity_poly.entity_id
_entity_poly.type
_entity_poly.pdbx_seq_one_letter_code
_entity_poly.pdbx_strand_id
1 'polypeptide(L)'
;SDWFTDHPTVNRDSIVAEIDQDMVGRGAATDLPEGGPTYLEVVGAKRLSREFGEQLEAANAAQPKPFTFNYTFDAPGHPLQYYCRADHYNYARYSIPAVVFSRGEHLDYHQVTDETQYIDFEGLARVSIMVHDAAMRIANMDHRPRLDAPKKDPHVACRQ
;
A
#
# COMPACT_ATOMS: atom_id res chain seq x y z
N SER A 1 -6.58 -6.02 -10.36
CA SER A 1 -6.28 -4.75 -11.07
C SER A 1 -5.72 -4.87 -12.50
N ASP A 2 -4.99 -5.93 -12.88
CA ASP A 2 -4.27 -6.04 -14.18
C ASP A 2 -5.05 -5.57 -15.43
N TRP A 3 -6.28 -6.09 -15.61
CA TRP A 3 -7.12 -5.70 -16.74
C TRP A 3 -7.39 -4.19 -16.82
N PHE A 4 -7.62 -3.53 -15.67
CA PHE A 4 -7.88 -2.09 -15.63
C PHE A 4 -6.63 -1.29 -15.97
N THR A 5 -5.44 -1.70 -15.52
CA THR A 5 -4.22 -0.93 -15.81
C THR A 5 -3.76 -1.10 -17.26
N ASP A 6 -4.09 -2.23 -17.90
CA ASP A 6 -4.00 -2.43 -19.36
C ASP A 6 -5.04 -1.59 -20.13
N HIS A 7 -6.27 -1.51 -19.63
CA HIS A 7 -7.42 -0.89 -20.29
C HIS A 7 -8.08 0.21 -19.41
N PRO A 8 -7.37 1.29 -19.05
CA PRO A 8 -7.91 2.26 -18.11
C PRO A 8 -9.05 3.05 -18.72
N THR A 9 -10.04 3.40 -17.90
CA THR A 9 -11.19 4.22 -18.31
C THR A 9 -10.84 5.71 -18.45
N VAL A 10 -9.61 6.08 -18.07
CA VAL A 10 -9.01 7.41 -18.22
C VAL A 10 -7.66 7.29 -18.90
N ASN A 11 -7.10 8.39 -19.40
CA ASN A 11 -5.73 8.39 -19.91
C ASN A 11 -4.77 7.92 -18.80
N ARG A 12 -3.98 6.87 -19.05
CA ARG A 12 -3.09 6.32 -18.01
C ARG A 12 -2.17 7.37 -17.38
N ASP A 13 -1.67 8.31 -18.19
CA ASP A 13 -0.82 9.40 -17.71
C ASP A 13 -1.51 10.35 -16.72
N SER A 14 -2.85 10.37 -16.66
CA SER A 14 -3.61 11.12 -15.64
C SER A 14 -3.76 10.37 -14.31
N ILE A 15 -3.32 9.12 -14.21
CA ILE A 15 -3.22 8.39 -12.94
C ILE A 15 -1.86 8.78 -12.32
N VAL A 16 -1.92 9.55 -11.23
CA VAL A 16 -0.72 10.16 -10.63
C VAL A 16 -0.04 9.28 -9.59
N ALA A 17 -0.82 8.47 -8.87
CA ALA A 17 -0.38 7.49 -7.90
C ALA A 17 -1.53 6.52 -7.59
N GLU A 18 -1.22 5.41 -6.93
CA GLU A 18 -2.20 4.46 -6.41
C GLU A 18 -1.90 4.11 -4.95
N ILE A 19 -2.96 3.93 -4.15
CA ILE A 19 -2.87 3.51 -2.75
C ILE A 19 -3.86 2.37 -2.56
N ASP A 20 -3.33 1.15 -2.51
CA ASP A 20 -4.03 -0.09 -2.28
C ASP A 20 -4.22 -0.35 -0.77
N GLN A 21 -5.34 -0.95 -0.39
CA GLN A 21 -5.66 -1.31 0.98
C GLN A 21 -6.10 -2.78 1.01
N ASP A 22 -5.25 -3.66 1.51
CA ASP A 22 -5.50 -5.11 1.54
C ASP A 22 -5.31 -5.63 2.98
N MET A 23 -6.27 -6.39 3.49
CA MET A 23 -6.27 -6.91 4.87
C MET A 23 -6.04 -5.83 5.95
N VAL A 24 -6.79 -4.73 5.91
CA VAL A 24 -6.64 -3.59 6.86
C VAL A 24 -7.58 -3.64 8.09
N GLY A 25 -8.39 -4.70 8.21
CA GLY A 25 -9.42 -4.82 9.25
C GLY A 25 -8.99 -5.53 10.52
N ARG A 26 -7.81 -6.15 10.56
CA ARG A 26 -7.29 -6.91 11.71
C ARG A 26 -5.87 -6.44 12.08
N GLY A 27 -5.01 -7.35 12.54
CA GLY A 27 -3.61 -7.07 12.86
C GLY A 27 -3.38 -6.83 14.35
N ALA A 28 -4.10 -7.54 15.21
CA ALA A 28 -3.82 -7.57 16.63
C ALA A 28 -2.57 -8.42 16.91
N ALA A 29 -2.00 -8.30 18.11
CA ALA A 29 -0.84 -9.10 18.52
C ALA A 29 -1.15 -10.63 18.58
N THR A 30 -2.43 -11.00 18.61
CA THR A 30 -2.91 -12.39 18.49
C THR A 30 -2.92 -12.90 17.07
N ASP A 31 -2.99 -12.01 16.07
CA ASP A 31 -2.90 -12.37 14.66
C ASP A 31 -1.44 -12.51 14.23
N LEU A 32 -0.62 -11.53 14.64
CA LEU A 32 0.77 -11.39 14.27
C LEU A 32 1.57 -10.91 15.49
N PRO A 33 2.68 -11.56 15.89
CA PRO A 33 3.44 -11.15 17.09
C PRO A 33 3.89 -9.69 17.10
N GLU A 34 4.30 -9.15 15.95
CA GLU A 34 4.66 -7.74 15.75
C GLU A 34 3.46 -6.82 15.49
N GLY A 35 2.25 -7.39 15.43
CA GLY A 35 0.99 -6.68 15.28
C GLY A 35 0.66 -5.79 16.48
N GLY A 36 -0.53 -5.22 16.46
CA GLY A 36 -1.03 -4.33 17.51
C GLY A 36 -1.56 -3.01 16.96
N PRO A 37 -1.94 -2.06 17.82
CA PRO A 37 -2.74 -0.90 17.42
C PRO A 37 -2.03 0.09 16.49
N THR A 38 -0.71 0.03 16.35
CA THR A 38 0.05 0.93 15.46
C THR A 38 0.80 0.20 14.36
N TYR A 39 0.72 -1.12 14.26
CA TYR A 39 1.39 -1.87 13.20
C TYR A 39 0.83 -1.54 11.81
N LEU A 40 1.67 -1.29 10.80
CA LEU A 40 1.18 -1.19 9.42
C LEU A 40 2.28 -1.61 8.46
N GLU A 41 2.02 -2.65 7.66
CA GLU A 41 2.88 -3.05 6.57
C GLU A 41 2.77 -2.04 5.43
N VAL A 42 3.91 -1.68 4.87
CA VAL A 42 4.01 -0.73 3.75
C VAL A 42 4.88 -1.35 2.68
N VAL A 43 4.28 -1.62 1.51
CA VAL A 43 4.98 -2.28 0.39
C VAL A 43 4.81 -1.43 -0.87
N GLY A 44 5.92 -1.06 -1.52
CA GLY A 44 5.94 -0.27 -2.75
C GLY A 44 6.20 1.24 -2.61
N ALA A 45 5.96 1.82 -1.43
CA ALA A 45 5.92 3.28 -1.20
C ALA A 45 7.09 4.09 -1.78
N LYS A 46 8.31 3.56 -1.79
CA LYS A 46 9.52 4.26 -2.26
C LYS A 46 10.18 3.59 -3.47
N ARG A 47 9.53 2.61 -4.10
CA ARG A 47 10.10 1.81 -5.19
C ARG A 47 10.30 2.60 -6.49
N LEU A 48 9.36 3.51 -6.77
CA LEU A 48 9.35 4.32 -8.00
C LEU A 48 9.55 5.82 -7.74
N SER A 49 9.09 6.30 -6.59
CA SER A 49 9.14 7.70 -6.18
C SER A 49 9.37 7.79 -4.69
N ARG A 50 10.53 8.31 -4.29
CA ARG A 50 10.87 8.63 -2.91
C ARG A 50 9.94 9.69 -2.36
N GLU A 51 9.61 10.69 -3.19
CA GLU A 51 8.69 11.77 -2.84
C GLU A 51 7.27 11.25 -2.52
N PHE A 52 6.75 10.31 -3.32
CA PHE A 52 5.48 9.65 -3.02
C PHE A 52 5.49 9.01 -1.63
N GLY A 53 6.51 8.19 -1.32
CA GLY A 53 6.64 7.57 -0.01
C GLY A 53 6.83 8.57 1.14
N GLU A 54 7.57 9.66 0.91
CA GLU A 54 7.71 10.76 1.88
C GLU A 54 6.37 11.46 2.18
N GLN A 55 5.48 11.60 1.19
CA GLN A 55 4.13 12.14 1.42
C GLN A 55 3.27 11.20 2.27
N LEU A 56 3.36 9.88 2.05
CA LEU A 56 2.68 8.88 2.87
C LEU A 56 3.18 8.93 4.33
N GLU A 57 4.50 9.01 4.53
CA GLU A 57 5.11 9.14 5.86
C GLU A 57 4.71 10.44 6.55
N ALA A 58 4.67 11.56 5.82
CA ALA A 58 4.22 12.84 6.35
C ALA A 58 2.73 12.82 6.75
N ALA A 59 1.87 12.14 5.98
CA ALA A 59 0.47 11.97 6.32
C ALA A 59 0.29 11.14 7.60
N ASN A 60 1.06 10.04 7.73
CA ASN A 60 1.06 9.21 8.92
C ASN A 60 1.59 9.95 10.16
N ALA A 61 2.70 10.69 10.02
CA ALA A 61 3.30 11.47 11.12
C ALA A 61 2.37 12.57 11.65
N ALA A 62 1.43 13.06 10.83
CA ALA A 62 0.44 14.04 11.22
C ALA A 62 -0.76 13.46 11.98
N GLN A 63 -0.91 12.13 12.04
CA GLN A 63 -2.02 11.49 12.74
C GLN A 63 -1.90 11.68 14.26
N PRO A 64 -3.01 11.73 15.02
CA PRO A 64 -2.97 11.82 16.48
C PRO A 64 -2.23 10.65 17.15
N LYS A 65 -2.30 9.48 16.51
CA LYS A 65 -1.57 8.26 16.90
C LYS A 65 -1.00 7.63 15.62
N PRO A 66 0.22 8.05 15.20
CA PRO A 66 0.86 7.53 14.00
C PRO A 66 1.05 6.02 14.06
N PHE A 67 0.98 5.37 12.91
CA PHE A 67 1.36 3.98 12.73
C PHE A 67 2.89 3.84 12.69
N THR A 68 3.38 2.72 13.20
CA THR A 68 4.73 2.23 12.98
C THR A 68 4.75 1.51 11.64
N PHE A 69 5.25 2.19 10.61
CA PHE A 69 5.41 1.61 9.28
C PHE A 69 6.46 0.51 9.30
N ASN A 70 6.06 -0.67 8.86
CA ASN A 70 6.91 -1.84 8.71
C ASN A 70 7.19 -2.09 7.21
N TYR A 71 8.45 -1.90 6.82
CA TYR A 71 8.93 -2.09 5.46
C TYR A 71 9.60 -3.45 5.22
N THR A 72 9.51 -4.38 6.18
CA THR A 72 10.17 -5.70 6.11
C THR A 72 9.80 -6.44 4.81
N PHE A 73 8.52 -6.44 4.47
CA PHE A 73 8.00 -7.11 3.28
C PHE A 73 8.25 -6.34 1.98
N ASP A 74 8.70 -5.08 2.05
CA ASP A 74 9.14 -4.29 0.90
C ASP A 74 10.63 -4.49 0.58
N ALA A 75 11.36 -5.31 1.35
CA ALA A 75 12.78 -5.53 1.09
C ALA A 75 13.00 -6.16 -0.31
N PRO A 76 13.98 -5.70 -1.11
CA PRO A 76 14.32 -6.36 -2.37
C PRO A 76 14.69 -7.84 -2.15
N GLY A 77 14.16 -8.72 -3.00
CA GLY A 77 14.37 -10.17 -2.88
C GLY A 77 13.68 -10.84 -1.69
N HIS A 78 12.75 -10.18 -0.98
CA HIS A 78 12.01 -10.81 0.12
C HIS A 78 11.32 -12.11 -0.37
N PRO A 79 11.47 -13.25 0.33
CA PRO A 79 11.02 -14.55 -0.17
C PRO A 79 9.50 -14.62 -0.39
N LEU A 80 8.71 -13.84 0.35
CA LEU A 80 7.25 -13.81 0.20
C LEU A 80 6.76 -13.04 -1.03
N GLN A 81 7.62 -12.24 -1.67
CA GLN A 81 7.33 -11.48 -2.90
C GLN A 81 6.05 -10.60 -2.82
N TYR A 82 5.73 -10.02 -1.65
CA TYR A 82 4.50 -9.23 -1.45
C TYR A 82 4.38 -8.04 -2.43
N TYR A 83 5.49 -7.43 -2.83
CA TYR A 83 5.49 -6.37 -3.84
C TYR A 83 4.89 -6.81 -5.18
N CYS A 84 4.96 -8.11 -5.50
CA CYS A 84 4.46 -8.67 -6.75
C CYS A 84 3.07 -9.30 -6.64
N ARG A 85 2.45 -9.31 -5.44
CA ARG A 85 1.25 -10.11 -5.15
C ARG A 85 -0.04 -9.31 -5.02
N ALA A 86 0.05 -8.03 -4.64
CA ALA A 86 -1.10 -7.15 -4.47
C ALA A 86 -1.33 -6.25 -5.71
N ASP A 87 -2.47 -5.57 -5.73
CA ASP A 87 -2.97 -4.87 -6.92
C ASP A 87 -2.12 -3.64 -7.27
N HIS A 88 -1.48 -3.01 -6.27
CA HIS A 88 -0.54 -1.90 -6.46
C HIS A 88 0.55 -2.17 -7.52
N TYR A 89 1.01 -3.43 -7.66
CA TYR A 89 2.03 -3.80 -8.65
C TYR A 89 1.60 -3.50 -10.09
N ASN A 90 0.32 -3.73 -10.40
CA ASN A 90 -0.19 -3.56 -11.76
C ASN A 90 -0.22 -2.09 -12.19
N TYR A 91 -0.16 -1.15 -11.24
CA TYR A 91 0.10 0.27 -11.50
C TYR A 91 1.61 0.53 -11.59
N ALA A 92 2.38 -0.04 -10.67
CA ALA A 92 3.84 0.10 -10.64
C ALA A 92 4.53 -0.37 -11.92
N ARG A 93 4.06 -1.44 -12.59
CA ARG A 93 4.62 -1.89 -13.88
C ARG A 93 4.51 -0.84 -14.98
N TYR A 94 3.55 0.09 -14.87
CA TYR A 94 3.40 1.26 -15.74
C TYR A 94 4.12 2.51 -15.25
N SER A 95 5.00 2.40 -14.26
CA SER A 95 5.72 3.53 -13.65
C SER A 95 4.80 4.54 -12.96
N ILE A 96 3.65 4.08 -12.46
CA ILE A 96 2.78 4.85 -11.57
C ILE A 96 3.20 4.53 -10.13
N PRO A 97 3.58 5.51 -9.29
CA PRO A 97 3.87 5.27 -7.88
C PRO A 97 2.69 4.59 -7.21
N ALA A 98 2.95 3.49 -6.51
CA ALA A 98 1.91 2.64 -5.97
C ALA A 98 2.36 2.04 -4.63
N VAL A 99 1.45 1.88 -3.70
CA VAL A 99 1.70 1.31 -2.38
C VAL A 99 0.54 0.42 -1.99
N VAL A 100 0.80 -0.67 -1.28
CA VAL A 100 -0.23 -1.37 -0.50
C VAL A 100 0.02 -1.17 0.99
N PHE A 101 -1.06 -0.86 1.70
CA PHE A 101 -1.12 -0.90 3.16
C PHE A 101 -1.84 -2.16 3.62
N SER A 102 -1.22 -2.87 4.55
CA SER A 102 -1.74 -4.10 5.15
C SER A 102 -1.54 -4.10 6.66
N ARG A 103 -2.43 -4.78 7.39
CA ARG A 103 -2.28 -5.01 8.83
C ARG A 103 -1.72 -6.40 9.14
N GLY A 104 -1.29 -7.13 8.11
CA GLY A 104 -0.67 -8.44 8.17
C GLY A 104 -1.64 -9.60 7.98
N GLU A 105 -1.08 -10.78 7.71
CA GLU A 105 -1.84 -12.03 7.66
C GLU A 105 -2.38 -12.40 9.06
N HIS A 106 -3.40 -13.25 9.08
CA HIS A 106 -4.01 -13.77 10.30
C HIS A 106 -4.47 -15.21 10.11
N LEU A 107 -4.78 -15.92 11.21
CA LEU A 107 -5.15 -17.34 11.19
C LEU A 107 -6.36 -17.65 10.31
N ASP A 108 -7.26 -16.69 10.14
CA ASP A 108 -8.47 -16.84 9.33
C ASP A 108 -8.27 -16.46 7.86
N TYR A 109 -7.08 -16.00 7.45
CA TYR A 109 -6.82 -15.59 6.07
C TYR A 109 -7.02 -16.76 5.10
N HIS A 110 -7.74 -16.51 4.01
CA HIS A 110 -8.20 -17.53 3.05
C HIS A 110 -9.03 -18.67 3.67
N GLN A 111 -9.61 -18.48 4.86
CA GLN A 111 -10.51 -19.43 5.49
C GLN A 111 -11.95 -18.93 5.44
N VAL A 112 -12.91 -19.86 5.57
CA VAL A 112 -14.34 -19.51 5.72
C VAL A 112 -14.63 -18.72 7.00
N THR A 113 -13.69 -18.71 7.93
CA THR A 113 -13.75 -17.95 9.19
C THR A 113 -13.26 -16.52 9.05
N ASP A 114 -12.86 -16.06 7.87
CA ASP A 114 -12.56 -14.63 7.63
C ASP A 114 -13.85 -13.80 7.62
N GLU A 115 -14.38 -13.56 8.82
CA GLU A 115 -15.71 -13.01 9.05
C GLU A 115 -15.65 -11.65 9.73
N THR A 116 -16.67 -10.83 9.44
CA THR A 116 -16.84 -9.45 9.94
C THR A 116 -16.70 -9.33 11.48
N GLN A 117 -17.09 -10.36 12.23
CA GLN A 117 -17.02 -10.35 13.70
C GLN A 117 -15.59 -10.23 14.26
N TYR A 118 -14.56 -10.51 13.45
CA TYR A 118 -13.16 -10.39 13.84
C TYR A 118 -12.52 -9.05 13.47
N ILE A 119 -13.28 -8.15 12.83
CA ILE A 119 -12.77 -6.84 12.41
C ILE A 119 -12.62 -5.90 13.61
N ASP A 120 -11.43 -5.32 13.74
CA ASP A 120 -11.17 -4.15 14.58
C ASP A 120 -11.60 -2.89 13.81
N PHE A 121 -12.85 -2.48 14.01
CA PHE A 121 -13.40 -1.30 13.33
C PHE A 121 -12.72 0.01 13.72
N GLU A 122 -12.16 0.11 14.94
CA GLU A 122 -11.41 1.30 15.35
C GLU A 122 -10.06 1.36 14.61
N GLY A 123 -9.35 0.23 14.54
CA GLY A 123 -8.14 0.07 13.75
C GLY A 123 -8.37 0.38 12.26
N LEU A 124 -9.41 -0.22 11.68
CA LEU A 124 -9.81 0.01 10.29
C LEU A 124 -10.09 1.48 10.00
N ALA A 125 -10.88 2.15 10.86
CA ALA A 125 -11.18 3.56 10.71
C ALA A 125 -9.90 4.43 10.74
N ARG A 126 -8.95 4.11 11.63
CA ARG A 126 -7.67 4.83 11.71
C ARG A 126 -6.81 4.62 10.46
N VAL A 127 -6.77 3.42 9.89
CA VAL A 127 -6.05 3.17 8.62
C VAL A 127 -6.70 3.98 7.49
N SER A 128 -8.04 3.92 7.38
CA SER A 128 -8.78 4.65 6.33
C SER A 128 -8.61 6.17 6.42
N ILE A 129 -8.59 6.74 7.63
CA ILE A 129 -8.33 8.19 7.83
C ILE A 129 -6.90 8.53 7.39
N MET A 130 -5.91 7.73 7.80
CA MET A 130 -4.52 7.96 7.40
C MET A 130 -4.35 7.88 5.87
N VAL A 131 -4.94 6.87 5.23
CA VAL A 131 -4.93 6.71 3.77
C VAL A 131 -5.63 7.88 3.06
N HIS A 132 -6.78 8.32 3.57
CA HIS A 132 -7.49 9.50 3.07
C HIS A 132 -6.58 10.74 3.11
N ASP A 133 -5.95 11.00 4.26
CA ASP A 133 -5.10 12.19 4.42
C ASP A 133 -3.86 12.12 3.52
N ALA A 134 -3.30 10.92 3.32
CA ALA A 134 -2.21 10.69 2.39
C ALA A 134 -2.64 10.97 0.94
N ALA A 135 -3.80 10.43 0.52
CA ALA A 135 -4.36 10.68 -0.80
C ALA A 135 -4.63 12.18 -1.02
N MET A 136 -5.17 12.89 -0.02
CA MET A 136 -5.41 14.33 -0.09
C MET A 136 -4.12 15.14 -0.20
N ARG A 137 -3.04 14.73 0.47
CA ARG A 137 -1.72 15.38 0.31
C ARG A 137 -1.21 15.24 -1.11
N ILE A 138 -1.23 14.03 -1.65
CA ILE A 138 -0.72 13.74 -3.00
C ILE A 138 -1.57 14.44 -4.06
N ALA A 139 -2.90 14.39 -3.94
CA ALA A 139 -3.82 14.98 -4.90
C ALA A 139 -3.76 16.52 -4.97
N ASN A 140 -3.34 17.18 -3.89
CA ASN A 140 -3.21 18.64 -3.82
C ASN A 140 -1.78 19.15 -4.08
N MET A 141 -0.84 18.30 -4.45
CA MET A 141 0.47 18.75 -4.94
C MET A 141 0.30 19.53 -6.25
N ASP A 142 1.12 20.56 -6.45
CA ASP A 142 1.16 21.34 -7.69
C ASP A 142 1.87 20.61 -8.85
N HIS A 143 2.45 19.44 -8.56
CA HIS A 143 3.09 18.56 -9.51
C HIS A 143 2.83 17.09 -9.14
N ARG A 144 3.00 16.18 -10.12
CA ARG A 144 2.96 14.73 -9.85
C ARG A 144 4.18 14.32 -9.02
N PRO A 145 4.09 13.29 -8.16
CA PRO A 145 5.25 12.76 -7.47
C PRO A 145 6.38 12.41 -8.45
N ARG A 146 7.57 12.95 -8.20
CA ARG A 146 8.73 12.76 -9.06
C ARG A 146 9.18 11.31 -9.02
N LEU A 147 9.35 10.71 -10.21
CA LEU A 147 9.91 9.38 -10.34
C LEU A 147 11.43 9.42 -10.18
N ASP A 148 11.98 8.48 -9.40
CA ASP A 148 13.42 8.29 -9.23
C ASP A 148 13.94 7.08 -10.04
N ALA A 149 13.03 6.23 -10.54
CA ALA A 149 13.34 5.07 -11.37
C ALA A 149 12.96 5.31 -12.85
N PRO A 150 13.75 4.78 -13.81
CA PRO A 150 13.39 4.84 -15.22
C PRO A 150 12.14 4.00 -15.51
N LYS A 151 11.39 4.40 -16.55
CA LYS A 151 10.27 3.59 -17.04
C LYS A 151 10.77 2.22 -17.50
N LYS A 152 10.10 1.16 -17.05
CA LYS A 152 10.39 -0.23 -17.42
C LYS A 152 9.34 -0.73 -18.41
N ASP A 153 9.67 -1.81 -19.12
CA ASP A 153 8.68 -2.55 -19.92
C ASP A 153 7.64 -3.18 -18.98
N PRO A 154 6.35 -2.82 -19.11
CA PRO A 154 5.28 -3.30 -18.23
C PRO A 154 4.92 -4.77 -18.43
N HIS A 155 5.51 -5.46 -19.42
CA HIS A 155 5.26 -6.88 -19.71
C HIS A 155 6.35 -7.82 -19.14
N VAL A 156 7.38 -7.26 -18.50
CA VAL A 156 8.40 -8.06 -17.82
C VAL A 156 7.83 -8.63 -16.53
N ALA A 157 8.12 -9.91 -16.25
CA ALA A 157 7.72 -10.56 -15.01
C ALA A 157 8.20 -9.78 -13.78
N CYS A 158 7.33 -9.63 -12.79
CA CYS A 158 7.66 -8.94 -11.54
C CYS A 158 8.88 -9.58 -10.87
N ARG A 159 9.76 -8.72 -10.34
CA ARG A 159 10.87 -9.11 -9.49
C ARG A 159 10.97 -8.11 -8.35
N GLN A 160 10.81 -8.59 -7.12
CA GLN A 160 10.95 -7.78 -5.92
C GLN A 160 12.42 -7.47 -5.60
#